data_AF-A0A972C594-F1
#
_entry.id   AF-A0A972C594-F1
#
_cell.length_a   1.000
_cell.length_b   1.000
_cell.length_c   1.000
_cell.angle_alpha   90.00
_cell.angle_beta   90.00
_cell.angle_gamma   90.00
#
_symmetry.space_group_name_H-M   'P 1'
#
loop_
_entity.id
_entity.type
_entity.pdbx_description
1 polymer ?
#
loop_
_entity_poly.entity_id
_entity_poly.type
_entity_poly.pdbx_seq_one_letter_code
_entity_poly.pdbx_strand_id
1 'polypeptide(L)'
;MASSVLSNKRVLIPAVIGILVLLGWYGWSEHANQGPGEGFVVGNGRIEATEIDIATKLPGRVEEILVREGDFVSAGQVLARMQIDTLEAQLEEARAGHQEAIHAVAAAKAQISLRESDVAAMEAVVVQ
;
A
#
# COMPACT_ATOMS: atom_id res chain seq x y z
N MET A 1 -78.27 -59.11 -4.55
CA MET A 1 -77.99 -57.75 -5.06
C MET A 1 -77.91 -56.82 -3.86
N ALA A 2 -76.72 -56.63 -3.28
CA ALA A 2 -76.58 -55.86 -2.05
C ALA A 2 -75.79 -54.58 -2.36
N SER A 3 -76.60 -53.57 -2.67
CA SER A 3 -76.28 -52.15 -2.68
C SER A 3 -75.51 -51.71 -1.44
N SER A 4 -74.48 -50.89 -1.61
CA SER A 4 -73.87 -50.13 -0.53
C SER A 4 -72.96 -49.02 -1.07
N VAL A 5 -73.50 -48.18 -1.97
CA VAL A 5 -72.98 -46.83 -2.21
C VAL A 5 -73.42 -45.98 -1.02
N LEU A 6 -72.78 -46.16 0.13
CA LEU A 6 -72.98 -45.33 1.32
C LEU A 6 -71.95 -44.20 1.32
N SER A 7 -72.41 -43.00 0.95
CA SER A 7 -71.95 -41.68 1.39
C SER A 7 -70.62 -41.58 2.16
N ASN A 8 -69.49 -41.66 1.46
CA ASN A 8 -68.14 -41.39 2.02
C ASN A 8 -67.75 -39.90 1.97
N LYS A 9 -68.72 -38.98 2.16
CA LYS A 9 -68.47 -37.53 2.20
C LYS A 9 -67.38 -37.16 3.21
N ARG A 10 -67.22 -37.92 4.30
CA ARG A 10 -66.19 -37.71 5.33
C ARG A 10 -64.74 -37.98 4.86
N VAL A 11 -64.55 -38.81 3.84
CA VAL A 11 -63.20 -39.12 3.27
C VAL A 11 -62.98 -38.39 1.94
N LEU A 12 -64.04 -38.11 1.20
CA LEU A 12 -63.96 -37.33 -0.04
C LEU A 12 -63.54 -35.88 0.21
N ILE A 13 -64.06 -35.24 1.26
CA ILE A 13 -63.70 -33.86 1.61
C ILE A 13 -62.18 -33.71 1.89
N PRO A 14 -61.56 -34.51 2.78
CA PRO A 14 -60.12 -34.38 3.01
C PRO A 14 -59.29 -34.79 1.79
N ALA A 15 -59.74 -35.74 0.96
CA ALA A 15 -59.04 -36.09 -0.29
C ALA A 15 -59.05 -34.94 -1.30
N VAL A 16 -60.18 -34.26 -1.48
CA VAL A 16 -60.30 -33.09 -2.36
C VAL A 16 -59.47 -31.92 -1.82
N ILE A 17 -59.51 -31.67 -0.52
CA ILE A 17 -58.67 -30.63 0.11
C ILE A 17 -57.18 -30.96 -0.07
N GLY A 18 -56.77 -32.22 0.11
CA GLY A 18 -55.40 -32.66 -0.12
C GLY A 18 -54.94 -32.42 -1.56
N ILE A 19 -55.80 -32.73 -2.55
CA ILE A 19 -55.52 -32.45 -3.96
C ILE A 19 -55.41 -30.94 -4.22
N LEU A 20 -56.30 -30.12 -3.65
CA LEU A 20 -56.25 -28.66 -3.81
C LEU A 20 -54.98 -28.05 -3.18
N VAL A 21 -54.55 -28.56 -2.02
CA VAL A 21 -53.30 -28.13 -1.37
C VAL A 21 -52.09 -28.53 -2.21
N LEU A 22 -52.07 -29.75 -2.76
CA LEU A 22 -50.98 -30.21 -3.63
C LEU A 22 -50.91 -29.39 -4.93
N LEU A 23 -52.06 -29.09 -5.54
CA LEU A 23 -52.14 -28.25 -6.74
C LEU A 23 -51.73 -26.80 -6.45
N GLY A 24 -52.17 -26.25 -5.32
CA GLY A 24 -51.77 -24.92 -4.86
C GLY A 24 -50.28 -24.83 -4.55
N TRP A 25 -49.72 -25.84 -3.87
CA TRP A 25 -48.29 -25.95 -3.61
C TRP A 25 -47.49 -26.05 -4.91
N TYR A 26 -47.93 -26.89 -5.85
CA TYR A 26 -47.29 -27.06 -7.15
C TYR A 26 -47.29 -25.76 -7.97
N GLY A 27 -48.43 -25.07 -8.04
CA GLY A 27 -48.54 -23.78 -8.74
C GLY A 27 -47.72 -22.66 -8.08
N TRP A 28 -47.65 -22.62 -6.74
CA TRP A 28 -46.84 -21.63 -6.03
C TRP A 28 -45.33 -21.90 -6.19
N SER A 29 -44.91 -23.15 -6.19
CA SER A 29 -43.51 -23.54 -6.31
C SER A 29 -42.90 -23.15 -7.67
N GLU A 30 -43.66 -23.15 -8.76
CA GLU A 30 -43.16 -22.69 -10.07
C GLU A 30 -42.95 -21.17 -10.10
N HIS A 31 -43.83 -20.41 -9.44
CA HIS A 31 -43.75 -18.95 -9.45
C HIS A 31 -42.76 -18.38 -8.42
N ALA A 32 -42.58 -19.06 -7.29
CA ALA A 32 -41.68 -18.62 -6.23
C ALA A 32 -40.19 -18.72 -6.59
N ASN A 33 -39.84 -19.51 -7.62
CA ASN A 33 -38.45 -19.73 -8.07
C ASN A 33 -38.03 -18.89 -9.28
N GLN A 34 -38.84 -17.92 -9.70
CA GLN A 34 -38.40 -16.96 -10.71
C GLN A 34 -37.37 -16.06 -10.05
N GLY A 35 -36.11 -16.20 -10.49
CA GLY A 35 -34.99 -15.35 -10.07
C GLY A 35 -35.24 -13.86 -10.39
N PRO A 36 -34.21 -13.00 -10.40
CA PRO A 36 -34.35 -11.54 -10.35
C PRO A 36 -35.16 -10.84 -11.48
N GLY A 37 -35.73 -11.58 -12.43
CA GLY A 37 -36.53 -11.07 -13.56
C GLY A 37 -35.71 -10.94 -14.83
N GLU A 38 -36.38 -10.83 -15.98
CA GLU A 38 -35.68 -10.54 -17.25
C GLU A 38 -34.97 -9.18 -17.17
N GLY A 39 -33.67 -9.17 -17.47
CA GLY A 39 -32.84 -7.95 -17.45
C GLY A 39 -32.12 -7.66 -16.13
N PHE A 40 -32.37 -8.43 -15.07
CA PHE A 40 -31.64 -8.30 -13.81
C PHE A 40 -30.77 -9.53 -13.54
N VAL A 41 -29.51 -9.28 -13.22
CA VAL A 41 -28.54 -10.31 -12.85
C VAL A 41 -28.04 -9.99 -11.45
N VAL A 42 -28.13 -10.94 -10.53
CA VAL A 42 -27.56 -10.83 -9.19
C VAL A 42 -26.23 -11.57 -9.21
N GLY A 43 -25.15 -10.85 -8.93
CA GLY A 43 -23.82 -11.40 -8.79
C GLY A 43 -23.11 -10.79 -7.59
N ASN A 44 -22.29 -11.58 -6.90
CA ASN A 44 -21.44 -11.04 -5.85
C ASN A 44 -20.24 -10.35 -6.50
N GLY A 45 -20.14 -9.03 -6.33
CA GLY A 45 -18.94 -8.29 -6.68
C GLY A 45 -17.99 -8.21 -5.50
N ARG A 46 -16.68 -8.24 -5.76
CA ARG A 46 -15.64 -7.93 -4.79
C ARG A 46 -14.83 -6.74 -5.31
N ILE A 47 -14.73 -5.70 -4.49
CA ILE A 47 -13.90 -4.53 -4.76
C ILE A 47 -12.53 -4.84 -4.16
N GLU A 48 -11.49 -4.68 -4.98
CA GLU A 48 -10.11 -4.88 -4.58
C GLU A 48 -9.38 -3.54 -4.63
N ALA A 49 -8.55 -3.28 -3.63
CA ALA A 49 -7.65 -2.14 -3.58
C ALA A 49 -6.22 -2.64 -3.34
N THR A 50 -5.25 -1.99 -3.98
CA THR A 50 -3.84 -2.26 -3.69
C THR A 50 -3.45 -1.45 -2.47
N GLU A 51 -3.27 -2.13 -1.34
CA GLU A 51 -2.76 -1.54 -0.11
C GLU A 51 -1.23 -1.58 -0.10
N ILE A 52 -0.60 -0.48 0.31
CA ILE A 52 0.84 -0.36 0.42
C ILE A 52 1.16 0.25 1.78
N ASP A 53 1.83 -0.53 2.62
CA ASP A 53 2.38 -0.05 3.88
C ASP A 53 3.67 0.72 3.63
N ILE A 54 3.72 1.96 4.10
CA ILE A 54 4.88 2.84 3.95
C ILE A 54 5.69 2.81 5.24
N ALA A 55 6.96 2.43 5.12
CA ALA A 55 7.92 2.44 6.22
C ALA A 55 9.10 3.37 5.91
N THR A 56 9.68 3.97 6.96
CA THR A 56 10.89 4.79 6.80
C THR A 56 12.11 3.91 6.57
N LYS A 57 13.04 4.37 5.72
CA LYS A 57 14.30 3.66 5.46
C LYS A 57 15.25 3.69 6.67
N LEU A 58 15.25 4.80 7.40
CA LEU A 58 16.06 5.01 8.58
C LEU A 58 15.14 5.20 9.80
N PRO A 59 15.55 4.70 10.98
CA PRO A 59 14.84 5.01 12.21
C PRO A 59 15.01 6.49 12.54
N GLY A 60 13.98 7.11 13.13
CA GLY A 60 14.00 8.51 13.49
C GLY A 60 12.69 8.99 14.08
N ARG A 61 12.63 10.26 14.44
CA ARG A 61 11.41 10.93 14.90
C ARG A 61 10.75 11.65 13.74
N VAL A 62 9.42 11.59 13.66
CA VAL A 62 8.65 12.43 12.75
C VAL A 62 8.65 13.86 13.29
N GLU A 63 9.08 14.81 12.46
CA GLU A 63 9.02 16.24 12.75
C GLU A 63 7.62 16.79 12.44
N GLU A 64 7.09 16.45 11.27
CA GLU A 64 5.81 16.94 10.79
C GLU A 64 5.12 15.93 9.85
N ILE A 65 3.79 15.87 9.89
CA ILE A 65 2.97 15.14 8.93
C ILE A 65 2.25 16.17 8.05
N LEU A 66 2.40 16.06 6.73
CA LEU A 66 1.97 17.07 5.76
C LEU A 66 0.61 16.77 5.10
N VAL A 67 0.04 15.61 5.39
CA VAL A 67 -1.23 15.12 4.81
C VAL A 67 -2.16 14.63 5.90
N ARG A 68 -3.46 14.57 5.59
CA ARG A 68 -4.49 14.01 6.48
C ARG A 68 -5.02 12.70 5.94
N GLU A 69 -5.64 11.92 6.83
CA GLU A 69 -6.32 10.70 6.44
C GLU A 69 -7.43 10.99 5.43
N GLY A 70 -7.48 10.20 4.35
CA GLY A 70 -8.42 10.38 3.25
C GLY A 70 -7.99 11.37 2.16
N ASP A 71 -6.86 12.05 2.32
CA ASP A 71 -6.33 12.93 1.27
C ASP A 71 -5.84 12.12 0.06
N PHE A 72 -6.14 12.60 -1.15
CA PHE A 72 -5.56 12.05 -2.38
C PHE A 72 -4.12 12.52 -2.53
N VAL A 73 -3.20 11.58 -2.74
CA VAL A 73 -1.77 11.84 -2.88
C VAL A 73 -1.25 11.33 -4.21
N SER A 74 -0.19 11.97 -4.70
CA SER A 74 0.49 11.59 -5.95
C SER A 74 1.83 10.90 -5.69
N ALA A 75 2.31 10.11 -6.65
CA ALA A 75 3.61 9.48 -6.55
C ALA A 75 4.73 10.54 -6.42
N GLY A 76 5.63 10.33 -5.45
CA GLY A 76 6.72 11.26 -5.14
C GLY A 76 6.33 12.46 -4.25
N GLN A 77 5.06 12.58 -3.87
CA GLN A 77 4.63 13.59 -2.92
C GLN A 77 5.22 13.31 -1.53
N VAL A 78 5.73 14.35 -0.87
CA VAL A 78 6.22 14.25 0.51
C VAL A 78 5.02 14.17 1.45
N LEU A 79 4.91 13.09 2.20
CA LEU A 79 3.80 12.84 3.13
C LEU A 79 4.13 13.28 4.57
N ALA A 80 5.40 13.14 4.97
CA ALA A 80 5.89 13.51 6.29
C ALA A 80 7.36 13.91 6.23
N ARG A 81 7.80 14.70 7.20
CA ARG A 81 9.19 15.12 7.40
C ARG A 81 9.74 14.47 8.66
N MET A 82 10.96 13.95 8.57
CA MET A 82 11.69 13.39 9.71
C MET A 82 12.60 14.45 10.30
N GLN A 83 12.79 14.42 11.62
CA GLN A 83 13.79 15.23 12.29
C GLN A 83 15.19 14.73 11.91
N ILE A 84 16.05 15.63 11.42
CA ILE A 84 17.38 15.27 10.86
C ILE A 84 18.57 16.00 11.48
N ASP A 85 18.40 16.70 12.61
CA ASP A 85 19.46 17.50 13.27
C ASP A 85 20.79 16.72 13.42
N THR A 86 20.72 15.46 13.87
CA THR A 86 21.90 14.60 14.02
C THR A 86 22.55 14.26 12.69
N LEU A 87 21.76 14.04 11.63
CA LEU A 87 22.28 13.74 10.29
C LEU A 87 22.91 14.98 9.65
N GLU A 88 22.34 16.16 9.89
CA GLU A 88 22.89 17.43 9.45
C GLU A 88 24.24 17.71 10.13
N ALA A 89 24.32 17.51 11.44
CA ALA A 89 25.57 17.63 12.18
C ALA A 89 26.66 16.67 11.66
N GLN A 90 26.31 15.40 11.43
CA GLN A 90 27.23 14.41 10.85
C GLN A 90 27.69 14.80 9.43
N LEU A 91 26.79 15.36 8.63
CA LEU A 91 27.12 15.84 7.29
C LEU A 91 28.08 17.03 7.35
N GLU A 92 27.88 17.96 8.28
CA GLU A 92 28.77 19.10 8.50
C GLU A 92 30.15 18.67 8.97
N GLU A 93 30.22 17.75 9.94
CA GLU A 93 31.48 17.14 10.41
C GLU A 93 32.23 16.47 9.26
N ALA A 94 31.54 15.65 8.46
CA ALA A 94 32.14 14.97 7.32
C ALA A 94 32.66 15.94 6.25
N ARG A 95 31.94 17.04 6.01
CA ARG A 95 32.37 18.10 5.09
C ARG A 95 33.60 18.84 5.61
N ALA A 96 33.63 19.16 6.89
CA ALA A 96 34.78 19.79 7.54
C ALA A 96 36.04 18.92 7.43
N GLY A 97 35.92 17.62 7.75
CA GLY A 97 37.03 16.67 7.62
C GLY A 97 37.52 16.50 6.17
N HIS A 98 36.60 16.49 5.19
CA HIS A 98 36.99 16.47 3.78
C HIS A 98 37.76 17.73 3.37
N GLN A 99 37.31 18.90 3.83
CA GLN A 99 37.98 20.16 3.53
C GLN A 99 39.36 20.26 4.18
N GLU A 100 39.50 19.78 5.42
CA GLU A 100 40.78 19.66 6.10
C GLU A 100 41.75 18.77 5.30
N ALA A 101 41.30 17.62 4.80
CA ALA A 101 42.12 16.73 3.98
C ALA A 101 42.59 17.42 2.68
N ILE A 102 41.73 18.20 2.02
CA ILE A 102 42.10 19.00 0.84
C ILE A 102 43.20 20.01 1.21
N HIS A 103 43.03 20.72 2.33
CA HIS A 103 44.02 21.69 2.80
C HIS A 103 45.34 21.04 3.18
N ALA A 104 45.32 19.86 3.80
CA ALA A 104 46.52 19.09 4.13
C ALA A 104 47.30 18.70 2.87
N VAL A 105 46.61 18.24 1.81
CA VAL A 105 47.26 17.94 0.52
C VAL A 105 47.83 19.20 -0.12
N ALA A 106 47.10 20.32 -0.08
CA ALA A 106 47.59 21.59 -0.62
C ALA A 106 48.83 22.08 0.14
N ALA A 107 48.83 22.00 1.47
CA ALA A 107 49.97 22.35 2.32
C ALA A 107 51.18 21.45 2.04
N ALA A 108 50.98 20.14 1.92
CA ALA A 108 52.05 19.20 1.58
C ALA A 108 52.66 19.51 0.19
N LYS A 109 51.84 19.84 -0.81
CA LYS A 109 52.32 20.25 -2.15
C LYS A 109 53.11 21.56 -2.11
N ALA A 110 52.64 22.55 -1.35
CA ALA A 110 53.34 23.81 -1.17
C ALA A 110 54.70 23.59 -0.49
N GLN A 111 54.76 22.68 0.50
CA GLN A 111 56.00 22.32 1.17
C GLN A 111 56.98 21.63 0.22
N ILE A 112 56.52 20.74 -0.66
CA ILE A 112 57.36 20.12 -1.70
C ILE A 112 57.94 21.19 -2.62
N SER A 113 57.11 22.11 -3.13
CA SER A 113 57.56 23.19 -4.03
C SER A 113 58.59 24.12 -3.38
N LEU A 114 58.43 24.41 -2.08
CA LEU A 114 59.43 25.17 -1.32
C LEU A 114 60.77 24.41 -1.24
N ARG A 115 60.74 23.10 -0.94
CA ARG A 115 61.95 22.26 -0.87
C ARG A 115 62.65 22.15 -2.21
N GLU A 116 61.91 22.03 -3.31
CA GLU A 116 62.49 22.03 -4.66
C GLU A 116 63.20 23.36 -4.96
N SER A 117 62.60 24.48 -4.55
CA SER A 117 63.21 25.80 -4.69
C SER A 117 64.48 25.94 -3.86
N ASP A 118 64.49 25.42 -2.63
CA ASP A 118 65.68 25.38 -1.77
C ASP A 118 66.83 24.59 -2.42
N VAL A 119 66.54 23.40 -2.96
CA VAL A 119 67.53 22.56 -3.64
C VAL A 119 68.14 23.27 -4.85
N ALA A 120 67.31 23.86 -5.71
CA ALA A 120 67.77 24.60 -6.88
C ALA A 120 68.67 25.80 -6.51
N ALA A 121 68.32 26.52 -5.44
CA ALA A 121 69.14 27.62 -4.93
C ALA A 121 70.50 27.13 -4.38
N MET A 122 70.53 25.99 -3.69
CA MET A 122 71.78 25.40 -3.18
C MET A 122 72.70 24.92 -4.33
N GLU A 123 72.13 24.31 -5.37
CA GLU A 123 72.89 23.90 -6.56
C GLU A 123 73.54 25.10 -7.27
N ALA A 124 72.83 26.23 -7.38
CA ALA A 124 73.37 27.45 -7.97
C ALA A 124 74.58 28.01 -7.21
N VAL A 125 74.63 27.85 -5.89
CA VAL A 125 75.76 28.28 -5.04
C VAL A 125 77.00 27.41 -5.26
N VAL A 126 76.85 26.11 -5.57
CA VAL A 126 77.97 25.18 -5.73
C VAL A 126 78.72 25.37 -7.06
N VAL A 127 78.05 25.90 -8.09
CA VAL A 127 78.63 26.08 -9.44
C VAL A 127 79.43 27.39 -9.58
N GLN A 128 79.38 28.28 -8.57
CA GLN A 128 80.08 29.57 -8.55
C GLN A 128 81.49 29.48 -7.94
#